data_AF-A0A2T0A9V8-F1
#
_entry.id   AF-A0A2T0A9V8-F1
#
_cell.length_a   1.000
_cell.length_b   1.000
_cell.length_c   1.000
_cell.angle_alpha   90.00
_cell.angle_beta   90.00
_cell.angle_gamma   90.00
#
_symmetry.space_group_name_H-M   'P 1'
#
loop_
_entity.id
_entity.type
_entity.pdbx_description
1 polymer ?
#
loop_
_entity_poly.entity_id
_entity_poly.type
_entity_poly.pdbx_seq_one_letter_code
_entity_poly.pdbx_strand_id
1 'polypeptide(L)'
;MAHIERQVDEIIAAMLERQRAKAESASKPPRDRDNASKCAVCTKDAVSRCSKCRVVWFCGRECAKLLWPSHKALCGADPDYFRVAPLTHNECLDLEPLLDGPIYSFADEVCEQLPLTLRQAMTLQYLRGFEDVEEDLGSWTEVKRLLQQPALSSASLNSYQRDPRHTLIGIARTQLGCLYLREGWMADPRHNEPWPLARGMTDHIVYAYGKCEEDLQIGRPFNRFLRQLLIFFTMVSHLVKARKDQDDLYLGYMRIALNRAQEELEETDCPPFVKAQILSVYFRSLEDEFHPRRIRERRGGM
;
A
#
# COMPACT_ATOMS: atom_id res chain seq x y z
N MET A 1 -36.57 45.01 5.47
CA MET A 1 -36.96 44.10 6.56
C MET A 1 -36.96 42.65 6.09
N ALA A 2 -37.83 42.22 5.16
CA ALA A 2 -37.89 40.83 4.68
C ALA A 2 -36.55 40.23 4.16
N HIS A 3 -35.70 41.02 3.49
CA HIS A 3 -34.39 40.54 3.03
C HIS A 3 -33.42 40.25 4.19
N ILE A 4 -33.46 41.07 5.25
CA ILE A 4 -32.60 40.92 6.43
C ILE A 4 -33.04 39.70 7.24
N GLU A 5 -34.34 39.49 7.40
CA GLU A 5 -34.91 38.31 8.07
C GLU A 5 -34.46 37.01 7.36
N ARG A 6 -34.52 36.97 6.02
CA ARG A 6 -34.04 35.82 5.25
C ARG A 6 -32.54 35.53 5.45
N GLN A 7 -31.71 36.57 5.48
CA GLN A 7 -30.27 36.41 5.71
C GLN A 7 -29.95 35.89 7.12
N VAL A 8 -30.71 36.31 8.13
CA VAL A 8 -30.55 35.83 9.51
C VAL A 8 -30.93 34.35 9.61
N ASP A 9 -32.02 33.93 8.97
CA ASP A 9 -32.46 32.53 8.95
C ASP A 9 -31.44 31.61 8.26
N GLU A 10 -30.87 32.05 7.13
CA GLU A 10 -29.81 31.32 6.41
C GLU A 10 -28.56 31.11 7.29
N ILE A 11 -28.16 32.13 8.06
CA ILE A 11 -27.02 32.05 8.99
C ILE A 11 -27.33 31.10 10.15
N ILE A 12 -28.52 31.17 10.74
CA ILE A 12 -28.94 30.30 11.84
C ILE A 12 -28.96 28.84 11.38
N ALA A 13 -29.52 28.56 10.20
CA ALA A 13 -29.54 27.22 9.61
C ALA A 13 -28.12 26.67 9.41
N ALA A 14 -27.22 27.45 8.81
CA ALA A 14 -25.83 27.06 8.62
C ALA A 14 -25.07 26.83 9.95
N MET A 15 -25.37 27.63 10.99
CA MET A 15 -24.81 27.43 12.33
C MET A 15 -25.31 26.14 12.97
N LEU A 16 -26.62 25.84 12.88
CA LEU A 16 -27.21 24.62 13.42
C LEU A 16 -26.70 23.36 12.71
N GLU A 17 -26.50 23.41 11.40
CA GLU A 17 -25.93 22.31 10.62
C GLU A 17 -24.47 22.03 11.00
N ARG A 18 -23.67 23.07 11.20
CA ARG A 18 -22.30 22.93 11.76
C ARG A 18 -22.31 22.33 13.17
N GLN A 19 -23.28 22.70 14.01
CA GLN A 19 -23.43 22.13 15.35
C GLN A 19 -23.84 20.65 15.31
N ARG A 20 -24.76 20.26 14.43
CA ARG A 20 -25.15 18.86 14.20
C ARG A 20 -23.98 18.02 13.70
N ALA A 21 -23.26 18.47 12.69
CA ALA A 21 -22.08 17.78 12.18
C ALA A 21 -20.99 17.62 13.26
N LYS A 22 -20.80 18.65 14.11
CA LYS A 22 -19.88 18.56 15.25
C LYS A 22 -20.37 17.56 16.29
N ALA A 23 -21.67 17.55 16.62
CA ALA A 23 -22.27 16.61 17.55
C ALA A 23 -22.19 15.17 17.05
N GLU A 24 -22.48 14.91 15.77
CA GLU A 24 -22.33 13.59 15.14
C GLU A 24 -20.87 13.13 15.13
N SER A 25 -19.92 14.05 14.89
CA SER A 25 -18.49 13.72 14.97
C SER A 25 -18.01 13.39 16.40
N ALA A 26 -18.61 14.02 17.41
CA ALA A 26 -18.33 13.78 18.83
C ALA A 26 -19.07 12.56 19.38
N SER A 27 -20.19 12.18 18.76
CA SER A 27 -21.04 11.04 19.11
C SER A 27 -20.52 9.70 18.58
N LYS A 28 -19.37 9.66 17.86
CA LYS A 28 -18.76 8.36 17.54
C LYS A 28 -18.55 7.62 18.86
N PRO A 29 -19.16 6.43 19.04
CA PRO A 29 -19.09 5.71 20.31
C PRO A 29 -17.62 5.59 20.72
N PRO A 30 -17.31 5.71 22.03
CA PRO A 30 -15.95 5.51 22.51
C PRO A 30 -15.50 4.14 22.00
N ARG A 31 -14.60 4.12 21.01
CA ARG A 31 -14.12 2.88 20.39
C ARG A 31 -13.68 1.97 21.53
N ASP A 32 -14.36 0.83 21.65
CA ASP A 32 -14.28 -0.10 22.77
C ASP A 32 -12.84 -0.22 23.29
N ARG A 33 -12.64 0.23 24.54
CA ARG A 33 -11.39 -0.02 25.27
C ARG A 33 -11.28 -1.48 25.73
N ASP A 34 -12.35 -2.25 25.63
CA ASP A 34 -12.46 -3.54 26.30
C ASP A 34 -11.98 -4.73 25.45
N ASN A 35 -11.72 -4.55 24.15
CA ASN A 35 -10.85 -5.45 23.41
C ASN A 35 -9.44 -4.89 23.41
N ALA A 36 -8.63 -5.32 24.39
CA ALA A 36 -7.19 -5.07 24.41
C ALA A 36 -6.61 -5.50 23.06
N SER A 37 -6.35 -4.51 22.21
CA SER A 37 -5.94 -4.77 20.83
C SER A 37 -4.56 -5.44 20.85
N LYS A 38 -4.36 -6.46 20.03
CA LYS A 38 -3.08 -7.16 19.95
C LYS A 38 -2.03 -6.30 19.24
N CYS A 39 -0.76 -6.53 19.55
CA CYS A 39 0.33 -5.87 18.83
C CYS A 39 0.31 -6.21 17.34
N ALA A 40 0.51 -5.23 16.47
CA ALA A 40 0.54 -5.44 15.01
C ALA A 40 1.67 -6.37 14.53
N VAL A 41 2.75 -6.54 15.32
CA VAL A 41 3.91 -7.36 14.95
C VAL A 41 3.95 -8.72 15.66
N CYS A 42 3.48 -8.78 16.91
CA CYS A 42 3.55 -10.00 17.73
C CYS A 42 2.21 -10.32 18.43
N THR A 43 2.18 -11.34 19.27
CA THR A 43 0.96 -11.79 19.99
C THR A 43 0.73 -11.11 21.34
N LYS A 44 1.68 -10.29 21.82
CA LYS A 44 1.55 -9.56 23.09
C LYS A 44 0.44 -8.51 23.02
N ASP A 45 -0.17 -8.21 24.17
CA ASP A 45 -1.15 -7.14 24.29
C ASP A 45 -0.52 -5.78 23.99
N ALA A 46 -1.22 -4.94 23.24
CA ALA A 46 -0.72 -3.62 22.94
C ALA A 46 -0.94 -2.67 24.12
N VAL A 47 0.11 -1.94 24.47
CA VAL A 47 0.09 -0.90 25.51
C VAL A 47 -0.05 0.49 24.92
N SER A 48 0.15 0.63 23.61
CA SER A 48 0.18 1.93 22.93
C SER A 48 -0.31 1.83 21.49
N ARG A 49 -0.67 2.98 20.91
CA ARG A 49 -0.97 3.16 19.49
C ARG A 49 0.04 4.09 18.86
N CYS A 50 0.17 4.03 17.53
CA CYS A 50 0.85 5.07 16.77
C CYS A 50 0.25 6.45 17.12
N SER A 51 1.08 7.39 17.57
CA SER A 51 0.63 8.72 18.00
C SER A 51 0.01 9.55 16.88
N LYS A 52 0.48 9.36 15.64
CA LYS A 52 0.01 10.08 14.45
C LYS A 52 -1.33 9.53 13.93
N CYS A 53 -1.39 8.25 13.56
CA CYS A 53 -2.59 7.69 12.93
C CYS A 53 -3.61 7.12 13.93
N ARG A 54 -3.17 6.69 15.11
CA ARG A 54 -3.99 6.00 16.14
C ARG A 54 -4.70 4.72 15.66
N VAL A 55 -4.31 4.19 14.49
CA VAL A 55 -4.87 2.97 13.88
C VAL A 55 -4.09 1.73 14.34
N VAL A 56 -2.77 1.78 14.30
CA VAL A 56 -1.91 0.61 14.56
C VAL A 56 -1.51 0.55 16.04
N TRP A 57 -1.60 -0.66 16.61
CA TRP A 57 -1.34 -0.96 18.01
C TRP A 57 0.00 -1.68 18.21
N PHE A 58 0.71 -1.34 19.29
CA PHE A 58 2.02 -1.88 19.62
C PHE A 58 2.15 -2.23 21.10
N CYS A 59 2.81 -3.36 21.39
CA CYS A 59 3.20 -3.72 22.76
C CYS A 59 4.39 -2.92 23.30
N GLY A 60 5.09 -2.14 22.44
CA GLY A 60 6.22 -1.32 22.84
C GLY A 60 6.95 -0.65 21.67
N ARG A 61 7.98 0.14 22.00
CA ARG A 61 8.75 0.94 21.03
C ARG A 61 9.47 0.09 19.98
N GLU A 62 9.94 -1.10 20.36
CA GLU A 62 10.71 -1.97 19.47
C GLU A 62 9.85 -2.49 18.30
N CYS A 63 8.64 -2.99 18.56
CA CYS A 63 7.72 -3.38 17.48
C CYS A 63 7.26 -2.18 16.63
N ALA A 64 7.12 -0.99 17.23
CA ALA A 64 6.79 0.21 16.48
C ALA A 64 7.91 0.63 15.51
N LYS A 65 9.17 0.60 15.96
CA LYS A 65 10.35 0.84 15.11
C LYS A 65 10.47 -0.20 14.00
N LEU A 66 10.27 -1.47 14.35
CA LEU A 66 10.40 -2.59 13.43
C LEU A 66 9.42 -2.46 12.25
N LEU A 67 8.18 -2.05 12.52
CA LEU A 67 7.16 -1.85 11.50
C LEU A 67 7.22 -0.46 10.81
N TRP A 68 8.01 0.48 11.32
CA TRP A 68 8.03 1.86 10.82
C TRP A 68 8.34 2.00 9.31
N PRO A 69 9.32 1.26 8.71
CA PRO A 69 9.66 1.43 7.29
C PRO A 69 8.48 1.27 6.35
N SER A 70 7.59 0.30 6.61
CA SER A 70 6.35 0.12 5.85
C SER A 70 5.22 0.98 6.41
N HIS A 71 5.07 1.09 7.73
CA HIS A 71 3.99 1.88 8.31
C HIS A 71 4.02 3.35 7.90
N LYS A 72 5.20 3.96 7.76
CA LYS A 72 5.37 5.40 7.48
C LYS A 72 4.55 5.87 6.27
N ALA A 73 4.51 5.08 5.19
CA ALA A 73 3.77 5.43 3.98
C ALA A 73 2.24 5.31 4.13
N LEU A 74 1.76 4.47 5.07
CA LEU A 74 0.35 4.33 5.41
C LEU A 74 -0.06 5.21 6.61
N CYS A 75 0.89 5.87 7.27
CA CYS A 75 0.68 6.52 8.55
C CYS A 75 -0.04 7.87 8.39
N GLY A 76 -1.31 7.89 8.79
CA GLY A 76 -2.20 9.05 8.68
C GLY A 76 -2.99 9.09 7.37
N ALA A 77 -2.82 8.07 6.52
CA ALA A 77 -3.73 7.83 5.41
C ALA A 77 -5.05 7.21 5.90
N ASP A 78 -6.04 7.20 5.03
CA ASP A 78 -7.30 6.49 5.23
C ASP A 78 -7.01 5.02 5.64
N PRO A 79 -7.50 4.54 6.81
CA PRO A 79 -7.31 3.16 7.21
C PRO A 79 -7.99 2.18 6.27
N ASP A 80 -9.01 2.56 5.50
CA ASP A 80 -9.80 1.69 4.62
C ASP A 80 -9.25 1.63 3.19
N TYR A 81 -8.20 2.39 2.90
CA TYR A 81 -7.60 2.44 1.57
C TYR A 81 -6.11 2.10 1.62
N PHE A 82 -5.71 1.07 0.88
CA PHE A 82 -4.31 0.67 0.80
C PHE A 82 -3.57 1.58 -0.19
N ARG A 83 -2.54 2.28 0.30
CA ARG A 83 -1.73 3.18 -0.53
C ARG A 83 -0.34 2.63 -0.69
N VAL A 84 0.11 2.59 -1.94
CA VAL A 84 1.49 2.21 -2.26
C VAL A 84 2.43 3.34 -1.83
N ALA A 85 3.59 2.98 -1.26
CA ALA A 85 4.58 3.99 -0.86
C ALA A 85 5.02 4.86 -2.06
N PRO A 86 5.31 6.16 -1.82
CA PRO A 86 5.98 6.99 -2.82
C PRO A 86 7.28 6.35 -3.31
N LEU A 87 7.74 6.79 -4.47
CA LEU A 87 9.08 6.42 -4.94
C LEU A 87 10.14 7.05 -4.04
N THR A 88 11.21 6.31 -3.81
CA THR A 88 12.41 6.86 -3.16
C THR A 88 13.12 7.85 -4.09
N HIS A 89 14.08 8.60 -3.54
CA HIS A 89 14.90 9.49 -4.36
C HIS A 89 15.68 8.72 -5.45
N ASN A 90 16.28 7.59 -5.08
CA ASN A 90 17.04 6.74 -6.00
C ASN A 90 16.12 6.14 -7.07
N GLU A 91 14.95 5.61 -6.69
CA GLU A 91 13.97 5.13 -7.66
C GLU A 91 13.63 6.19 -8.72
N CYS A 92 13.54 7.47 -8.33
CA CYS A 92 13.31 8.53 -9.30
C CYS A 92 14.53 8.86 -10.18
N LEU A 93 15.76 8.72 -9.67
CA LEU A 93 16.97 8.89 -10.46
C LEU A 93 17.12 7.77 -11.49
N ASP A 94 16.85 6.53 -11.08
CA ASP A 94 16.93 5.36 -11.95
C ASP A 94 15.83 5.36 -13.03
N LEU A 95 14.68 5.97 -12.72
CA LEU A 95 13.55 6.11 -13.65
C LEU A 95 13.77 7.20 -14.70
N GLU A 96 14.55 8.24 -14.38
CA GLU A 96 14.70 9.43 -15.23
C GLU A 96 15.26 9.11 -16.63
N PRO A 97 16.31 8.27 -16.78
CA PRO A 97 16.78 7.82 -18.10
C PRO A 97 15.76 6.99 -18.89
N LEU A 98 14.74 6.41 -18.24
CA LEU A 98 13.75 5.54 -18.87
C LEU A 98 12.56 6.31 -19.48
N LEU A 99 12.38 7.59 -19.14
CA LEU A 99 11.17 8.34 -19.47
C LEU A 99 10.89 8.44 -20.96
N ASP A 100 11.94 8.69 -21.74
CA ASP A 100 11.86 8.82 -23.20
C ASP A 100 12.18 7.49 -23.91
N GLY A 101 12.47 6.44 -23.13
CA GLY A 101 12.65 5.09 -23.60
C GLY A 101 11.32 4.34 -23.79
N PRO A 102 11.35 3.17 -24.44
CA PRO A 102 10.17 2.33 -24.59
C PRO A 102 9.65 1.85 -23.24
N ILE A 103 8.32 1.77 -23.12
CA ILE A 103 7.68 1.10 -21.99
C ILE A 103 7.64 -0.41 -22.25
N TYR A 104 7.93 -1.17 -21.21
CA TYR A 104 7.83 -2.63 -21.22
C TYR A 104 6.59 -3.07 -20.43
N SER A 105 5.77 -3.92 -21.02
CA SER A 105 4.72 -4.65 -20.32
C SER A 105 5.30 -5.96 -19.79
N PHE A 106 4.93 -6.34 -18.57
CA PHE A 106 5.28 -7.64 -18.00
C PHE A 106 4.02 -8.51 -18.01
N ALA A 107 3.91 -9.38 -19.02
CA ALA A 107 2.88 -10.40 -19.09
C ALA A 107 3.57 -11.75 -19.30
N ASP A 108 3.24 -12.72 -18.44
CA ASP A 108 3.67 -14.11 -18.59
C ASP A 108 5.19 -14.29 -18.84
N GLU A 109 6.02 -13.55 -18.07
CA GLU A 109 7.49 -13.59 -18.13
C GLU A 109 8.11 -13.05 -19.44
N VAL A 110 7.31 -12.47 -20.34
CA VAL A 110 7.77 -11.81 -21.56
C VAL A 110 7.68 -10.30 -21.41
N CYS A 111 8.81 -9.62 -21.62
CA CYS A 111 8.86 -8.16 -21.72
C CYS A 111 8.49 -7.74 -23.15
N GLU A 112 7.25 -7.32 -23.37
CA GLU A 112 6.82 -6.76 -24.65
C GLU A 112 6.99 -5.24 -24.66
N GLN A 113 7.67 -4.73 -25.69
CA GLN A 113 7.81 -3.30 -25.92
C GLN A 113 6.51 -2.74 -26.52
N LEU A 114 5.90 -1.75 -25.86
CA LEU A 114 4.77 -1.03 -26.43
C LEU A 114 5.26 0.12 -27.32
N PRO A 115 4.46 0.57 -28.31
CA PRO A 115 4.81 1.70 -29.18
C PRO A 115 4.58 3.05 -28.48
N LEU A 116 4.92 3.14 -27.19
CA LEU A 116 4.79 4.33 -26.35
C LEU A 116 6.05 4.47 -25.50
N THR A 117 6.45 5.70 -25.26
CA THR A 117 7.43 6.01 -24.21
C THR A 117 6.79 5.89 -22.83
N LEU A 118 7.60 5.68 -21.79
CA LEU A 118 7.12 5.72 -20.41
C LEU A 118 6.41 7.06 -20.11
N ARG A 119 6.98 8.19 -20.55
CA ARG A 119 6.36 9.51 -20.42
C ARG A 119 4.96 9.55 -21.04
N GLN A 120 4.83 9.11 -22.29
CA GLN A 120 3.53 9.06 -22.98
C GLN A 120 2.53 8.16 -22.24
N ALA A 121 2.95 6.99 -21.77
CA ALA A 121 2.09 6.09 -21.03
C ALA A 121 1.61 6.70 -19.69
N MET A 122 2.49 7.37 -18.96
CA MET A 122 2.15 8.07 -17.72
C MET A 122 1.19 9.23 -17.98
N THR A 123 1.43 10.04 -19.01
CA THR A 123 0.53 11.12 -19.42
C THR A 123 -0.85 10.57 -19.80
N LEU A 124 -0.92 9.52 -20.62
CA LEU A 124 -2.20 8.91 -21.03
C LEU A 124 -2.99 8.34 -19.84
N GLN A 125 -2.30 7.67 -18.91
CA GLN A 125 -2.94 7.08 -17.73
C GLN A 125 -3.41 8.14 -16.74
N TYR A 126 -2.68 9.25 -16.65
CA TYR A 126 -3.14 10.42 -15.92
C TYR A 126 -4.40 11.00 -16.57
N LEU A 127 -4.37 11.31 -17.88
CA LEU A 127 -5.51 11.92 -18.56
C LEU A 127 -6.77 11.05 -18.55
N ARG A 128 -6.65 9.72 -18.63
CA ARG A 128 -7.81 8.79 -18.58
C ARG A 128 -8.54 8.76 -17.24
N GLY A 129 -7.93 9.25 -16.16
CA GLY A 129 -8.53 9.22 -14.82
C GLY A 129 -9.15 10.53 -14.37
N PHE A 130 -8.91 11.63 -15.08
CA PHE A 130 -9.18 12.99 -14.60
C PHE A 130 -9.60 13.90 -15.76
N GLU A 131 -10.91 13.97 -16.01
CA GLU A 131 -11.47 14.93 -16.95
C GLU A 131 -11.34 16.39 -16.44
N ASP A 132 -11.13 16.57 -15.13
CA ASP A 132 -11.15 17.88 -14.46
C ASP A 132 -9.76 18.44 -14.08
N VAL A 133 -8.65 17.80 -14.46
CA VAL A 133 -7.32 18.34 -14.11
C VAL A 133 -6.78 19.21 -15.24
N GLU A 134 -6.93 20.52 -15.08
CA GLU A 134 -6.31 21.56 -15.92
C GLU A 134 -4.78 21.69 -15.71
N GLU A 135 -4.22 21.02 -14.70
CA GLU A 135 -2.76 21.01 -14.49
C GLU A 135 -2.08 20.17 -15.56
N ASP A 136 -1.44 20.87 -16.50
CA ASP A 136 -0.51 20.28 -17.44
C ASP A 136 0.64 19.60 -16.67
N LEU A 137 0.62 18.26 -16.61
CA LEU A 137 1.79 17.45 -16.23
C LEU A 137 2.92 17.55 -17.28
N GLY A 138 3.04 18.67 -17.99
CA GLY A 138 3.93 18.89 -19.11
C GLY A 138 5.41 18.83 -18.74
N SER A 139 5.75 18.82 -17.45
CA SER A 139 7.14 18.69 -16.98
C SER A 139 7.39 17.43 -16.13
N TRP A 140 8.56 16.81 -16.33
CA TRP A 140 9.03 15.70 -15.49
C TRP A 140 9.14 16.10 -14.01
N THR A 141 9.50 17.35 -13.73
CA THR A 141 9.57 17.88 -12.37
C THR A 141 8.27 17.69 -11.61
N GLU A 142 7.14 17.89 -12.28
CA GLU A 142 5.81 17.77 -11.68
C GLU A 142 5.42 16.30 -11.45
N VAL A 143 5.69 15.43 -12.43
CA VAL A 143 5.52 13.98 -12.27
C VAL A 143 6.38 13.44 -11.12
N LYS A 144 7.65 13.84 -11.05
CA LYS A 144 8.57 13.45 -9.97
C LYS A 144 8.06 13.91 -8.60
N ARG A 145 7.58 15.16 -8.51
CA ARG A 145 6.93 15.70 -7.31
C ARG A 145 5.76 14.81 -6.88
N LEU A 146 4.87 14.46 -7.81
CA LEU A 146 3.71 13.60 -7.55
C LEU A 146 4.11 12.19 -7.08
N LEU A 147 5.10 11.56 -7.72
CA LEU A 147 5.58 10.21 -7.36
C LEU A 147 6.22 10.15 -5.96
N GLN A 148 6.85 11.24 -5.50
CA GLN A 148 7.60 11.31 -4.24
C GLN A 148 6.79 11.83 -3.05
N GLN A 149 5.72 12.58 -3.30
CA GLN A 149 4.91 13.14 -2.22
C GLN A 149 4.26 12.05 -1.35
N PRO A 150 4.02 12.24 -0.05
CA PRO A 150 3.17 11.35 0.74
C PRO A 150 1.73 11.41 0.24
N ALA A 151 0.91 10.39 0.54
CA ALA A 151 -0.48 10.38 0.11
C ALA A 151 -1.23 11.58 0.69
N LEU A 152 -2.09 12.21 -0.12
CA LEU A 152 -2.96 13.27 0.37
C LEU A 152 -3.81 12.71 1.52
N SER A 153 -3.96 13.52 2.58
CA SER A 153 -4.83 13.16 3.70
C SER A 153 -6.26 12.98 3.19
N SER A 154 -6.96 11.97 3.69
CA SER A 154 -8.29 11.53 3.24
C SER A 154 -9.41 12.56 3.28
N ALA A 155 -9.16 13.79 3.75
CA ALA A 155 -10.16 14.84 3.86
C ALA A 155 -10.63 15.40 2.51
N SER A 156 -9.92 15.16 1.40
CA SER A 156 -10.21 15.82 0.12
C SER A 156 -10.64 14.91 -1.03
N LEU A 157 -10.51 13.59 -0.90
CA LEU A 157 -10.86 12.67 -1.99
C LEU A 157 -12.22 12.05 -1.72
N ASN A 158 -13.13 12.24 -2.67
CA ASN A 158 -14.36 11.46 -2.69
C ASN A 158 -13.95 9.98 -2.76
N SER A 159 -14.62 9.10 -2.01
CA SER A 159 -14.20 7.69 -1.79
C SER A 159 -14.04 6.85 -3.06
N TYR A 160 -14.50 7.38 -4.20
CA TYR A 160 -14.56 6.77 -5.52
C TYR A 160 -13.51 7.29 -6.51
N GLN A 161 -12.84 8.41 -6.22
CA GLN A 161 -11.82 8.93 -7.12
C GLN A 161 -10.57 8.05 -7.05
N ARG A 162 -10.13 7.54 -8.20
CA ARG A 162 -8.82 6.89 -8.33
C ARG A 162 -7.77 7.90 -7.86
N ASP A 163 -6.76 7.44 -7.14
CA ASP A 163 -5.57 8.26 -6.87
C ASP A 163 -4.65 8.10 -8.10
N PRO A 164 -4.46 9.13 -8.96
CA PRO A 164 -3.66 9.00 -10.18
C PRO A 164 -2.26 8.49 -9.85
N ARG A 165 -1.77 8.94 -8.71
CA ARG A 165 -0.45 8.61 -8.21
C ARG A 165 -0.29 7.13 -7.95
N HIS A 166 -1.32 6.42 -7.49
CA HIS A 166 -1.25 4.98 -7.28
C HIS A 166 -0.91 4.27 -8.60
N THR A 167 -1.62 4.61 -9.67
CA THR A 167 -1.38 4.09 -11.02
C THR A 167 0.01 4.46 -11.52
N LEU A 168 0.41 5.73 -11.38
CA LEU A 168 1.71 6.20 -11.83
C LEU A 168 2.89 5.55 -11.09
N ILE A 169 2.78 5.36 -9.77
CA ILE A 169 3.77 4.60 -8.99
C ILE A 169 3.83 3.15 -9.46
N GLY A 170 2.68 2.55 -9.75
CA GLY A 170 2.60 1.20 -10.30
C GLY A 170 3.41 1.07 -11.59
N ILE A 171 3.11 1.92 -12.57
CA ILE A 171 3.81 1.95 -13.87
C ILE A 171 5.32 2.17 -13.69
N ALA A 172 5.69 3.15 -12.88
CA ALA A 172 7.08 3.47 -12.59
C ALA A 172 7.84 2.27 -12.00
N ARG A 173 7.27 1.60 -11.00
CA ARG A 173 7.90 0.43 -10.37
C ARG A 173 8.00 -0.77 -11.29
N THR A 174 7.02 -0.97 -12.19
CA THR A 174 7.12 -1.98 -13.24
C THR A 174 8.31 -1.73 -14.15
N GLN A 175 8.51 -0.49 -14.63
CA GLN A 175 9.67 -0.16 -15.48
C GLN A 175 11.01 -0.33 -14.76
N LEU A 176 11.08 0.09 -13.50
CA LEU A 176 12.26 -0.15 -12.67
C LEU A 176 12.51 -1.65 -12.49
N GLY A 177 11.47 -2.46 -12.30
CA GLY A 177 11.58 -3.92 -12.27
C GLY A 177 12.19 -4.48 -13.55
N CYS A 178 11.71 -4.04 -14.73
CA CYS A 178 12.28 -4.43 -16.02
C CYS A 178 13.75 -3.98 -16.17
N LEU A 179 14.10 -2.78 -15.70
CA LEU A 179 15.49 -2.30 -15.69
C LEU A 179 16.39 -3.24 -14.88
N TYR A 180 16.08 -3.46 -13.61
CA TYR A 180 16.94 -4.25 -12.73
C TYR A 180 16.98 -5.73 -13.10
N LEU A 181 15.90 -6.29 -13.67
CA LEU A 181 15.93 -7.65 -14.20
C LEU A 181 16.94 -7.80 -15.34
N ARG A 182 17.04 -6.81 -16.24
CA ARG A 182 18.03 -6.82 -17.34
C ARG A 182 19.47 -6.67 -16.84
N GLU A 183 19.66 -5.90 -15.78
CA GLU A 183 20.98 -5.73 -15.13
C GLU A 183 21.34 -6.90 -14.20
N GLY A 184 20.39 -7.82 -13.96
CA GLY A 184 20.48 -8.96 -13.07
C GLY A 184 19.83 -8.68 -11.71
N TRP A 185 19.04 -9.63 -11.20
CA TRP A 185 18.26 -9.47 -9.96
C TRP A 185 19.07 -8.90 -8.77
N MET A 186 20.32 -9.34 -8.61
CA MET A 186 21.20 -8.88 -7.52
C MET A 186 21.52 -7.37 -7.59
N ALA A 187 21.28 -6.72 -8.73
CA ALA A 187 21.43 -5.29 -8.92
C ALA A 187 20.23 -4.48 -8.44
N ASP A 188 19.05 -5.07 -8.20
CA ASP A 188 17.87 -4.31 -7.74
C ASP A 188 18.15 -3.75 -6.33
N PRO A 189 18.33 -2.43 -6.15
CA PRO A 189 18.64 -1.86 -4.84
C PRO A 189 17.48 -2.02 -3.85
N ARG A 190 16.29 -2.39 -4.33
CA ARG A 190 15.06 -2.53 -3.57
C ARG A 190 14.73 -3.97 -3.19
N HIS A 191 15.58 -4.95 -3.51
CA HIS A 191 15.31 -6.37 -3.19
C HIS A 191 15.06 -6.62 -1.69
N ASN A 192 15.53 -5.71 -0.84
CA ASN A 192 15.30 -5.72 0.61
C ASN A 192 14.22 -4.73 1.08
N GLU A 193 13.40 -4.16 0.20
CA GLU A 193 12.32 -3.28 0.58
C GLU A 193 10.98 -4.04 0.55
N PRO A 194 10.06 -3.78 1.49
CA PRO A 194 8.79 -4.49 1.53
C PRO A 194 7.82 -4.05 0.43
N TRP A 195 8.01 -2.87 -0.15
CA TRP A 195 7.06 -2.24 -1.07
C TRP A 195 7.04 -2.82 -2.48
N PRO A 196 8.18 -3.12 -3.13
CA PRO A 196 8.17 -3.81 -4.42
C PRO A 196 7.43 -5.15 -4.36
N LEU A 197 7.67 -5.95 -3.31
CA LEU A 197 7.01 -7.23 -3.10
C LEU A 197 5.50 -7.07 -2.84
N ALA A 198 5.12 -6.15 -1.95
CA ALA A 198 3.72 -5.85 -1.67
C ALA A 198 2.97 -5.34 -2.91
N ARG A 199 3.65 -4.60 -3.78
CA ARG A 199 3.08 -4.11 -5.03
C ARG A 199 2.76 -5.25 -5.99
N GLY A 200 3.71 -6.17 -6.22
CA GLY A 200 3.48 -7.34 -7.06
C GLY A 200 2.23 -8.11 -6.62
N MET A 201 2.07 -8.32 -5.31
CA MET A 201 0.85 -8.95 -4.78
C MET A 201 -0.41 -8.14 -5.05
N THR A 202 -0.36 -6.82 -4.86
CA THR A 202 -1.50 -5.94 -5.14
C THR A 202 -1.94 -6.07 -6.60
N ASP A 203 -0.98 -6.10 -7.54
CA ASP A 203 -1.27 -6.28 -8.96
C ASP A 203 -1.93 -7.61 -9.26
N HIS A 204 -1.44 -8.69 -8.67
CA HIS A 204 -2.06 -10.00 -8.89
C HIS A 204 -3.45 -10.12 -8.26
N ILE A 205 -3.68 -9.51 -7.09
CA ILE A 205 -5.02 -9.45 -6.49
C ILE A 205 -5.96 -8.66 -7.40
N VAL A 206 -5.52 -7.50 -7.88
CA VAL A 206 -6.28 -6.68 -8.83
C VAL A 206 -6.53 -7.44 -10.13
N TYR A 207 -5.57 -8.21 -10.65
CA TYR A 207 -5.73 -9.02 -11.86
C TYR A 207 -6.70 -10.20 -11.65
N ALA A 208 -6.57 -10.92 -10.53
CA ALA A 208 -7.45 -12.03 -10.18
C ALA A 208 -8.89 -11.55 -9.94
N TYR A 209 -9.04 -10.41 -9.26
CA TYR A 209 -10.34 -9.82 -8.94
C TYR A 209 -10.93 -9.02 -10.09
N GLY A 210 -10.14 -8.36 -10.93
CA GLY A 210 -10.60 -7.57 -12.08
C GLY A 210 -11.25 -8.42 -13.17
N LYS A 211 -11.06 -9.74 -13.12
CA LYS A 211 -11.87 -10.71 -13.89
C LYS A 211 -13.30 -10.88 -13.34
N CYS A 212 -13.61 -10.32 -12.16
CA CYS A 212 -14.86 -10.53 -11.44
C CYS A 212 -15.86 -9.37 -11.54
N GLU A 213 -15.47 -8.10 -11.69
CA GLU A 213 -16.41 -6.96 -11.88
C GLU A 213 -15.70 -5.61 -12.12
N GLU A 214 -16.45 -4.63 -12.67
CA GLU A 214 -16.01 -3.25 -13.01
C GLU A 214 -15.80 -2.32 -11.79
N ASP A 215 -16.12 -2.77 -10.57
CA ASP A 215 -16.04 -1.94 -9.38
C ASP A 215 -14.60 -1.86 -8.81
N LEU A 216 -13.94 -0.74 -9.09
CA LEU A 216 -12.60 -0.35 -8.65
C LEU A 216 -12.42 -0.18 -7.13
N GLN A 217 -13.40 -0.61 -6.35
CA GLN A 217 -13.35 -0.65 -4.90
C GLN A 217 -12.53 -1.82 -4.35
N ILE A 218 -11.91 -2.63 -5.22
CA ILE A 218 -11.03 -3.78 -4.88
C ILE A 218 -10.06 -3.42 -3.73
N GLY A 219 -9.58 -2.19 -3.66
CA GLY A 219 -8.70 -1.76 -2.56
C GLY A 219 -9.32 -1.89 -1.16
N ARG A 220 -10.62 -1.66 -0.98
CA ARG A 220 -11.26 -1.63 0.35
C ARG A 220 -11.41 -3.03 0.98
N PRO A 221 -12.01 -4.04 0.31
CA PRO A 221 -12.14 -5.38 0.89
C PRO A 221 -10.78 -5.99 1.26
N PHE A 222 -9.76 -5.78 0.42
CA PHE A 222 -8.45 -6.37 0.64
C PHE A 222 -7.49 -5.50 1.46
N ASN A 223 -7.87 -4.28 1.87
CA ASN A 223 -6.88 -3.37 2.47
C ASN A 223 -6.33 -3.91 3.80
N ARG A 224 -7.13 -4.58 4.62
CA ARG A 224 -6.61 -5.21 5.86
C ARG A 224 -5.65 -6.35 5.53
N PHE A 225 -6.02 -7.23 4.60
CA PHE A 225 -5.17 -8.28 4.07
C PHE A 225 -3.83 -7.75 3.53
N LEU A 226 -3.87 -6.75 2.66
CA LEU A 226 -2.68 -6.10 2.07
C LEU A 226 -1.77 -5.49 3.14
N ARG A 227 -2.34 -4.93 4.22
CA ARG A 227 -1.56 -4.42 5.36
C ARG A 227 -0.86 -5.54 6.12
N GLN A 228 -1.51 -6.69 6.33
CA GLN A 228 -0.87 -7.84 6.98
C GLN A 228 0.25 -8.42 6.11
N LEU A 229 0.04 -8.52 4.79
CA LEU A 229 1.09 -8.92 3.85
C LEU A 229 2.27 -7.94 3.85
N LEU A 230 2.00 -6.64 3.90
CA LEU A 230 3.07 -5.65 4.01
C LEU A 230 3.86 -5.81 5.32
N ILE A 231 3.20 -6.15 6.44
CA ILE A 231 3.89 -6.50 7.70
C ILE A 231 4.77 -7.72 7.49
N PHE A 232 4.26 -8.78 6.85
CA PHE A 232 5.04 -9.99 6.53
C PHE A 232 6.31 -9.65 5.72
N PHE A 233 6.19 -8.91 4.62
CA PHE A 233 7.36 -8.52 3.82
C PHE A 233 8.33 -7.61 4.57
N THR A 234 7.81 -6.80 5.50
CA THR A 234 8.68 -6.01 6.37
C THR A 234 9.52 -6.94 7.24
N MET A 235 8.94 -8.02 7.77
CA MET A 235 9.69 -9.00 8.56
C MET A 235 10.70 -9.77 7.71
N VAL A 236 10.35 -10.13 6.47
CA VAL A 236 11.30 -10.73 5.50
C VAL A 236 12.50 -9.81 5.28
N SER A 237 12.26 -8.52 5.02
CA SER A 237 13.32 -7.51 4.85
C SER A 237 14.26 -7.44 6.06
N HIS A 238 13.70 -7.50 7.27
CA HIS A 238 14.51 -7.50 8.50
C HIS A 238 15.27 -8.81 8.69
N LEU A 239 14.66 -9.97 8.40
CA LEU A 239 15.31 -11.28 8.48
C LEU A 239 16.57 -11.33 7.60
N VAL A 240 16.50 -10.84 6.37
CA VAL A 240 17.64 -10.81 5.44
C VAL A 240 18.82 -10.01 6.03
N LYS A 241 18.52 -8.95 6.78
CA LYS A 241 19.52 -8.07 7.42
C LYS A 241 19.91 -8.51 8.83
N ALA A 242 19.15 -9.40 9.44
CA ALA A 242 19.30 -9.81 10.83
C ALA A 242 20.54 -10.67 11.01
N ARG A 243 21.07 -10.71 12.24
CA ARG A 243 22.09 -11.68 12.61
C ARG A 243 21.48 -13.08 12.73
N LYS A 244 22.29 -14.13 12.55
CA LYS A 244 21.83 -15.54 12.61
C LYS A 244 21.14 -15.89 13.94
N ASP A 245 21.54 -15.29 15.06
CA ASP A 245 20.92 -15.49 16.39
C ASP A 245 19.50 -14.92 16.51
N GLN A 246 19.05 -14.15 15.52
CA GLN A 246 17.73 -13.52 15.49
C GLN A 246 16.77 -14.18 14.48
N ASP A 247 17.20 -15.22 13.75
CA ASP A 247 16.39 -15.85 12.70
C ASP A 247 15.03 -16.34 13.24
N ASP A 248 15.04 -17.07 14.37
CA ASP A 248 13.82 -17.63 14.95
C ASP A 248 12.83 -16.55 15.41
N LEU A 249 13.34 -15.38 15.84
CA LEU A 249 12.50 -14.24 16.21
C LEU A 249 11.73 -13.69 15.01
N TYR A 250 12.43 -13.42 13.91
CA TYR A 250 11.80 -12.87 12.71
C TYR A 250 10.92 -13.88 11.99
N LEU A 251 11.32 -15.16 11.97
CA LEU A 251 10.47 -16.26 11.48
C LEU A 251 9.17 -16.36 12.28
N GLY A 252 9.23 -16.17 13.61
CA GLY A 252 8.04 -16.08 14.46
C GLY A 252 7.13 -14.92 14.06
N TYR A 253 7.68 -13.72 13.85
CA TYR A 253 6.91 -12.56 13.40
C TYR A 253 6.32 -12.72 11.99
N MET A 254 7.06 -13.32 11.07
CA MET A 254 6.59 -13.65 9.73
C MET A 254 5.37 -14.56 9.79
N ARG A 255 5.44 -15.65 10.58
CA ARG A 255 4.31 -16.58 10.74
C ARG A 255 3.07 -15.88 11.30
N ILE A 256 3.24 -15.02 12.30
CA ILE A 256 2.12 -14.25 12.88
C ILE A 256 1.47 -13.34 11.83
N ALA A 257 2.28 -12.61 11.05
CA ALA A 257 1.78 -11.74 10.00
C ALA A 257 1.07 -12.51 8.89
N LEU A 258 1.62 -13.67 8.51
CA LEU A 258 1.06 -14.53 7.47
C LEU A 258 -0.30 -15.12 7.90
N ASN A 259 -0.41 -15.64 9.13
CA ASN A 259 -1.68 -16.15 9.66
C ASN A 259 -2.75 -15.05 9.71
N ARG A 260 -2.39 -13.86 10.17
CA ARG A 260 -3.32 -12.71 10.16
C ARG A 260 -3.74 -12.32 8.74
N ALA A 261 -2.83 -12.39 7.77
CA ALA A 261 -3.20 -12.16 6.38
C ALA A 261 -4.23 -13.20 5.88
N GLN A 262 -4.09 -14.47 6.26
CA GLN A 262 -5.09 -15.50 5.92
C GLN A 262 -6.44 -15.18 6.56
N GLU A 263 -6.46 -14.87 7.86
CA GLU A 263 -7.68 -14.50 8.59
C GLU A 263 -8.40 -13.32 7.91
N GLU A 264 -7.67 -12.25 7.59
CA GLU A 264 -8.22 -11.07 6.91
C GLU A 264 -8.69 -11.39 5.48
N LEU A 265 -8.03 -12.31 4.77
CA LEU A 265 -8.47 -12.77 3.45
C LEU A 265 -9.79 -13.55 3.54
N GLU A 266 -9.91 -14.43 4.55
CA GLU A 266 -11.14 -15.20 4.79
C GLU A 266 -12.32 -14.29 5.15
N GLU A 267 -12.07 -13.20 5.86
CA GLU A 267 -13.09 -12.18 6.19
C GLU A 267 -13.54 -11.32 4.99
N THR A 268 -12.83 -11.36 3.86
CA THR A 268 -13.26 -10.60 2.68
C THR A 268 -14.49 -11.23 2.00
N ASP A 269 -15.34 -10.38 1.40
CA ASP A 269 -16.50 -10.83 0.60
C ASP A 269 -16.13 -11.33 -0.81
N CYS A 270 -14.83 -11.54 -1.09
CA CYS A 270 -14.42 -11.94 -2.44
C CYS A 270 -14.82 -13.39 -2.78
N PRO A 271 -15.03 -13.72 -4.06
CA PRO A 271 -15.42 -15.07 -4.47
C PRO A 271 -14.42 -16.13 -3.99
N PRO A 272 -14.87 -17.33 -3.56
CA PRO A 272 -13.99 -18.38 -3.07
C PRO A 272 -12.85 -18.77 -4.02
N PHE A 273 -13.08 -18.71 -5.34
CA PHE A 273 -12.03 -19.01 -6.32
C PHE A 273 -10.92 -17.95 -6.33
N VAL A 274 -11.22 -16.68 -6.06
CA VAL A 274 -10.21 -15.62 -5.92
C VAL A 274 -9.39 -15.86 -4.65
N LYS A 275 -10.04 -16.20 -3.53
CA LYS A 275 -9.33 -16.61 -2.29
C LYS A 275 -8.42 -17.80 -2.56
N ALA A 276 -8.92 -18.84 -3.20
CA ALA A 276 -8.15 -20.03 -3.56
C ALA A 276 -6.97 -19.70 -4.48
N GLN A 277 -7.14 -18.80 -5.45
CA GLN A 277 -6.04 -18.35 -6.32
C GLN A 277 -4.98 -17.61 -5.51
N ILE A 278 -5.37 -16.66 -4.66
CA ILE A 278 -4.44 -15.92 -3.78
C ILE A 278 -3.70 -16.89 -2.85
N LEU A 279 -4.41 -17.80 -2.19
CA LEU A 279 -3.82 -18.82 -1.32
C LEU A 279 -2.84 -19.73 -2.08
N SER A 280 -3.24 -20.20 -3.26
CA SER A 280 -2.48 -21.17 -4.05
C SER A 280 -1.18 -20.61 -4.61
N VAL A 281 -1.19 -19.36 -5.08
CA VAL A 281 -0.06 -18.70 -5.73
C VAL A 281 0.91 -18.18 -4.68
N TYR A 282 0.40 -17.64 -3.58
CA TYR A 282 1.24 -16.91 -2.64
C TYR A 282 1.59 -17.69 -1.40
N PHE A 283 0.63 -18.28 -0.71
CA PHE A 283 0.95 -18.89 0.58
C PHE A 283 1.85 -20.11 0.40
N ARG A 284 1.60 -20.92 -0.64
CA ARG A 284 2.50 -22.04 -0.96
C ARG A 284 3.89 -21.58 -1.37
N SER A 285 3.98 -20.61 -2.27
CA SER A 285 5.28 -20.08 -2.72
C SER A 285 6.05 -19.42 -1.57
N LEU A 286 5.37 -18.64 -0.72
CA LEU A 286 6.00 -17.97 0.43
C LEU A 286 6.41 -18.98 1.52
N GLU A 287 5.59 -19.98 1.81
CA GLU A 287 5.95 -21.04 2.76
C GLU A 287 7.15 -21.85 2.28
N ASP A 288 7.19 -22.17 0.98
CA ASP A 288 8.29 -22.90 0.37
C ASP A 288 9.56 -22.06 0.28
N GLU A 289 9.48 -20.80 -0.15
CA GLU A 289 10.62 -19.91 -0.32
C GLU A 289 11.22 -19.49 1.03
N PHE A 290 10.35 -19.14 1.97
CA PHE A 290 10.74 -18.68 3.31
C PHE A 290 10.67 -19.80 4.35
N HIS A 291 10.76 -21.05 3.91
CA HIS A 291 10.87 -22.17 4.82
C HIS A 291 12.14 -22.02 5.66
N PRO A 292 12.09 -22.13 7.01
CA PRO A 292 13.24 -21.93 7.89
C PRO A 292 14.48 -22.72 7.47
N ARG A 293 14.28 -23.94 6.99
CA ARG A 293 15.35 -24.80 6.48
C ARG A 293 16.08 -24.18 5.26
N ARG A 294 15.34 -23.69 4.26
CA ARG A 294 15.94 -23.11 3.05
C ARG A 294 16.68 -21.80 3.34
N ILE A 295 16.15 -20.98 4.24
CA ILE A 295 16.83 -19.75 4.70
C ILE A 295 18.16 -20.11 5.36
N ARG A 296 18.17 -21.08 6.28
CA ARG A 296 19.39 -21.53 6.96
C ARG A 296 20.40 -22.13 5.98
N GLU A 297 19.94 -22.91 5.00
CA GLU A 297 20.79 -23.46 3.93
C GLU A 297 21.45 -22.35 3.10
N ARG A 298 20.69 -21.34 2.65
CA ARG A 298 21.22 -20.18 1.90
C ARG A 298 22.25 -19.37 2.71
N ARG A 299 22.05 -19.23 4.02
CA ARG A 299 22.97 -18.49 4.93
C ARG A 299 24.17 -19.32 5.41
N GLY A 300 24.13 -20.64 5.25
CA GLY A 300 25.20 -21.56 5.64
C GLY A 300 26.21 -21.82 4.53
N GLY A 301 25.84 -21.56 3.27
CA GLY A 301 26.71 -21.68 2.10
C GLY A 301 27.51 -20.43 1.72
N MET A 302 27.37 -19.34 2.48
CA MET A 302 28.19 -18.12 2.39
C MET A 302 29.07 -18.00 3.63
#